data_AF-A0AAV0WUI2-F1
#
_entry.id   AF-A0AAV0WUI2-F1
#
_cell.length_a   1.000
_cell.length_b   1.000
_cell.length_c   1.000
_cell.angle_alpha   90.00
_cell.angle_beta   90.00
_cell.angle_gamma   90.00
#
_symmetry.space_group_name_H-M   'P 1'
#
loop_
_entity.id
_entity.type
_entity.pdbx_description
1 polymer ?
#
loop_
_entity_poly.entity_id
_entity_poly.type
_entity_poly.pdbx_seq_one_letter_code
_entity_poly.pdbx_strand_id
1 'polypeptide(L)'
;MAKNEHFNELEEDSAQYVAGYICNRFASKYPDLIKQTDDGDVAEDCWTNFKSRGGLKLPSNNLMAAIKFLEIEFKLVNGDNNTKSKGIMKNMINRLTPIIQYLSIPQEVIDCLVRTLAFIRMNNLNK
;
A
#
# COMPACT_ATOMS: atom_id res chain seq x y z
N MET A 1 15.18 -1.83 13.78
CA MET A 1 14.78 -0.96 12.64
C MET A 1 14.77 -1.83 11.41
N ALA A 2 13.62 -1.96 10.74
CA ALA A 2 13.54 -2.72 9.49
C ALA A 2 14.49 -2.06 8.47
N LYS A 3 15.39 -2.85 7.85
CA LYS A 3 16.26 -2.35 6.78
C LYS A 3 15.35 -1.83 5.66
N ASN A 4 15.70 -0.67 5.11
CA ASN A 4 15.07 -0.13 3.90
C ASN A 4 15.31 -1.13 2.76
N GLU A 5 14.41 -2.08 2.58
CA GLU A 5 14.46 -3.01 1.46
C GLU A 5 14.07 -2.21 0.22
N HIS A 6 14.99 -2.10 -0.73
CA HIS A 6 14.75 -1.32 -1.93
C HIS A 6 13.79 -2.10 -2.83
N PHE A 7 12.62 -1.52 -3.10
CA PHE A 7 11.68 -2.08 -4.06
C PHE A 7 12.32 -2.05 -5.45
N ASN A 8 12.20 -3.13 -6.20
CA ASN A 8 12.45 -3.07 -7.64
C ASN A 8 11.29 -2.33 -8.34
N GLU A 9 11.48 -1.98 -9.61
CA GLU A 9 10.50 -1.22 -10.40
C GLU A 9 9.11 -1.89 -10.42
N LEU A 10 9.05 -3.22 -10.56
CA LEU A 10 7.80 -3.96 -10.57
C LEU A 10 7.09 -3.95 -9.20
N GLU A 11 7.86 -4.07 -8.10
CA GLU A 11 7.32 -3.97 -6.74
C GLU A 11 6.78 -2.55 -6.48
N GLU A 12 7.49 -1.52 -6.95
CA GLU A 12 7.08 -0.12 -6.83
C GLU A 12 5.77 0.16 -7.59
N ASP A 13 5.69 -0.27 -8.85
CA ASP A 13 4.48 -0.12 -9.68
C ASP A 13 3.30 -0.90 -9.10
N SER A 14 3.54 -2.10 -8.60
CA SER A 14 2.52 -2.93 -7.95
C SER A 14 1.99 -2.27 -6.69
N ALA A 15 2.88 -1.71 -5.87
CA ALA A 15 2.51 -0.96 -4.68
C ALA A 15 1.71 0.29 -5.04
N GLN A 16 2.13 1.04 -6.06
CA GLN A 16 1.42 2.22 -6.53
C GLN A 16 0.03 1.87 -7.05
N TYR A 17 -0.13 0.76 -7.76
CA TYR A 17 -1.43 0.29 -8.24
C TYR A 17 -2.40 0.03 -7.07
N VAL A 18 -1.96 -0.70 -6.05
CA VAL A 18 -2.79 -1.00 -4.87
C VAL A 18 -3.10 0.28 -4.11
N ALA A 19 -2.10 1.15 -3.89
CA ALA A 19 -2.30 2.43 -3.22
C ALA A 19 -3.27 3.33 -4.00
N GLY A 20 -3.23 3.31 -5.33
CA GLY A 20 -4.15 4.07 -6.18
C GLY A 20 -5.59 3.57 -6.13
N TYR A 21 -5.80 2.25 -5.97
CA TYR A 21 -7.12 1.68 -5.69
C TYR A 21 -7.67 2.18 -4.34
N ILE A 22 -6.83 2.18 -3.30
CA ILE A 22 -7.21 2.68 -1.97
C ILE A 22 -7.53 4.18 -2.03
N CYS A 23 -6.72 4.97 -2.72
CA CYS A 23 -6.99 6.40 -2.94
C CYS A 23 -8.35 6.62 -3.57
N ASN A 24 -8.67 5.90 -4.65
CA ASN A 24 -9.94 6.06 -5.32
C ASN A 24 -11.12 5.71 -4.40
N ARG A 25 -10.99 4.64 -3.60
CA ARG A 25 -12.01 4.21 -2.63
C ARG A 25 -12.29 5.25 -1.56
N PHE A 26 -11.27 5.97 -1.10
CA PHE A 26 -11.40 6.96 -0.01
C PHE A 26 -11.37 8.42 -0.48
N ALA A 27 -11.40 8.66 -1.79
CA ALA A 27 -11.12 9.97 -2.38
C ALA A 27 -11.97 11.11 -1.83
N SER A 28 -13.26 10.86 -1.59
CA SER A 28 -14.18 11.88 -1.08
C SER A 28 -13.98 12.19 0.40
N LYS A 29 -13.42 11.25 1.19
CA LYS A 29 -13.27 11.38 2.64
C LYS A 29 -11.88 11.85 3.04
N TYR A 30 -10.85 11.43 2.30
CA TYR A 30 -9.46 11.74 2.57
C TYR A 30 -8.75 12.15 1.28
N PRO A 31 -9.03 13.37 0.75
CA PRO A 31 -8.41 13.86 -0.46
C PRO A 31 -6.88 13.96 -0.36
N ASP A 32 -6.35 14.18 0.85
CA ASP A 32 -4.91 14.29 1.13
C ASP A 32 -4.13 12.97 0.92
N LEU A 33 -4.84 11.84 0.76
CA LEU A 33 -4.22 10.58 0.35
C LEU A 33 -3.82 10.57 -1.12
N ILE A 34 -4.34 11.51 -1.91
CA ILE A 34 -4.08 11.62 -3.35
C ILE A 34 -2.96 12.64 -3.56
N LYS A 35 -1.98 12.31 -4.41
CA LYS A 35 -0.94 13.25 -4.85
C LYS A 35 -1.62 14.41 -5.58
N GLN A 36 -1.38 15.64 -5.12
CA GLN A 36 -1.87 16.82 -5.82
C GLN A 36 -1.01 17.05 -7.07
N THR A 37 -1.66 17.35 -8.19
CA THR A 37 -1.03 17.50 -9.51
C THR A 37 -0.35 18.85 -9.73
N ASP A 38 -0.45 19.77 -8.76
CA ASP A 38 0.00 21.15 -8.89
C ASP A 38 1.51 21.32 -8.60
N ASP A 39 2.18 20.26 -8.12
CA ASP A 39 3.60 20.27 -7.74
C ASP A 39 4.59 20.06 -8.91
N GLY A 40 4.17 20.24 -10.17
CA GLY A 40 5.07 20.20 -11.35
C GLY A 40 5.69 18.82 -11.69
N ASP A 41 5.60 17.85 -10.78
CA ASP A 41 6.08 16.47 -10.93
C ASP A 41 4.97 15.52 -11.36
N VAL A 42 4.27 15.87 -12.45
CA VAL A 42 3.57 14.84 -13.23
C VAL A 42 4.68 14.10 -13.98
N ALA A 43 5.21 13.05 -13.36
CA ALA A 43 6.06 12.10 -14.07
C ALA A 43 5.26 11.62 -15.29
N GLU A 44 5.68 12.09 -16.45
CA GLU A 44 5.03 11.91 -17.75
C GLU A 44 4.85 10.41 -18.09
N ASP A 45 5.60 9.54 -17.39
CA ASP A 45 5.69 8.10 -17.59
C ASP A 45 5.19 7.25 -16.40
N CYS A 46 4.25 7.73 -15.59
CA CYS A 46 3.66 6.86 -14.56
C CYS A 46 2.70 5.81 -15.18
N TRP A 47 3.02 4.51 -15.05
CA TRP A 47 2.21 3.38 -15.55
C TRP A 47 0.74 3.46 -15.12
N THR A 48 0.49 3.95 -13.90
CA THR A 48 -0.86 4.14 -13.35
C THR A 48 -1.67 5.17 -14.15
N ASN A 49 -1.04 6.25 -14.63
CA ASN A 49 -1.70 7.22 -15.52
C ASN A 49 -2.02 6.57 -16.88
N PHE A 50 -1.12 5.74 -17.41
CA PHE A 50 -1.31 5.07 -18.69
C PHE A 50 -2.44 4.03 -18.68
N LYS A 51 -2.63 3.30 -17.56
CA LYS A 51 -3.60 2.19 -17.47
C LYS A 51 -4.95 2.54 -16.83
N SER A 52 -5.03 3.54 -15.95
CA SER A 52 -6.16 3.63 -15.01
C SER A 52 -7.49 4.03 -15.62
N ARG A 53 -7.54 4.70 -16.79
CA ARG A 53 -8.78 5.27 -17.38
C ARG A 53 -9.67 6.01 -16.34
N GLY A 54 -9.06 6.63 -15.32
CA GLY A 54 -9.75 7.33 -14.22
C GLY A 54 -10.18 6.45 -13.03
N GLY A 55 -9.94 5.14 -13.07
CA GLY A 55 -10.27 4.19 -11.98
C GLY A 55 -9.23 4.11 -10.86
N LEU A 56 -8.06 4.72 -11.02
CA LEU A 56 -7.01 4.82 -10.01
C LEU A 56 -6.58 6.28 -9.87
N LYS A 57 -6.14 6.64 -8.67
CA LYS A 57 -5.58 7.97 -8.36
C LYS A 57 -4.13 7.81 -7.95
N LEU A 58 -3.30 8.82 -8.20
CA LEU A 58 -1.92 8.79 -7.73
C LEU A 58 -1.90 8.92 -6.21
N PRO A 59 -1.22 8.01 -5.49
CA PRO A 59 -1.12 8.08 -4.04
C PRO A 59 -0.14 9.15 -3.58
N SER A 60 -0.42 9.75 -2.43
CA SER A 60 0.51 10.65 -1.73
C SER A 60 1.76 9.90 -1.26
N ASN A 61 2.84 10.64 -1.02
CA ASN A 61 4.10 10.07 -0.51
C ASN A 61 3.90 9.31 0.81
N ASN A 62 3.01 9.80 1.68
CA ASN A 62 2.71 9.14 2.95
C ASN A 62 1.99 7.80 2.74
N LEU A 63 1.02 7.73 1.82
CA LEU A 63 0.36 6.47 1.54
C LEU A 63 1.32 5.47 0.86
N MET A 64 2.21 5.96 -0.02
CA MET A 64 3.25 5.12 -0.61
C MET A 64 4.25 4.61 0.42
N ALA A 65 4.66 5.43 1.38
CA ALA A 65 5.52 4.97 2.47
C ALA A 65 4.79 3.90 3.31
N ALA A 66 3.52 4.12 3.64
CA ALA A 66 2.73 3.18 4.43
C ALA A 66 2.60 1.78 3.76
N ILE A 67 2.39 1.74 2.44
CA ILE A 67 2.30 0.45 1.73
C ILE A 67 3.65 -0.26 1.67
N LYS A 68 4.76 0.46 1.47
CA LYS A 68 6.10 -0.13 1.49
C LYS A 68 6.43 -0.75 2.85
N PHE A 69 6.13 -0.04 3.94
CA PHE A 69 6.28 -0.61 5.28
C PHE A 69 5.40 -1.83 5.49
N LEU A 70 4.15 -1.81 5.02
CA LEU A 70 3.28 -2.97 5.13
C LEU A 70 3.86 -4.19 4.40
N GLU A 71 4.35 -4.01 3.19
CA GLU A 71 4.98 -5.07 2.40
C GLU A 71 6.22 -5.66 3.09
N ILE A 72 7.11 -4.81 3.63
CA ILE A 72 8.26 -5.24 4.43
C ILE A 72 7.79 -6.05 5.64
N GLU A 73 6.80 -5.56 6.38
CA GLU A 73 6.28 -6.26 7.55
C GLU A 73 5.61 -7.60 7.17
N PHE A 74 4.97 -7.70 6.00
CA PHE A 74 4.42 -8.97 5.52
C PHE A 74 5.53 -9.97 5.20
N LYS A 75 6.60 -9.54 4.53
CA LYS A 75 7.78 -10.37 4.26
C LYS A 75 8.41 -10.87 5.56
N LEU A 76 8.48 -10.02 6.59
CA LEU A 76 9.03 -10.40 7.90
C LEU A 76 8.16 -11.42 8.65
N VAL A 77 6.83 -11.30 8.60
CA VAL A 77 5.93 -12.21 9.33
C VAL A 77 5.85 -13.59 8.66
N ASN A 78 5.84 -13.60 7.32
CA ASN A 78 5.58 -14.82 6.57
C ASN A 78 6.84 -15.48 6.01
N GLY A 79 7.99 -14.79 5.98
CA GLY A 79 9.18 -15.25 5.24
C GLY A 79 8.82 -15.63 3.79
N ASP A 80 9.54 -16.61 3.23
CA ASP A 80 9.21 -17.22 1.93
C ASP A 80 8.09 -18.28 2.03
N ASN A 81 7.77 -18.74 3.24
CA ASN A 81 6.81 -19.83 3.49
C ASN A 81 5.64 -19.34 4.34
N ASN A 82 4.50 -19.09 3.70
CA ASN A 82 3.30 -18.58 4.34
C ASN A 82 2.77 -19.51 5.42
N THR A 83 2.99 -19.13 6.68
CA THR A 83 2.31 -19.76 7.80
C THR A 83 0.83 -19.35 7.76
N LYS A 84 -0.08 -20.34 7.75
CA LYS A 84 -1.53 -20.13 7.97
C LYS A 84 -1.75 -19.71 9.43
N SER A 85 -1.26 -18.54 9.83
CA SER A 85 -1.45 -18.04 11.18
C SER A 85 -2.87 -17.48 11.33
N LYS A 86 -3.54 -17.84 12.43
CA LYS A 86 -4.84 -17.26 12.75
C LYS A 86 -4.66 -15.76 13.00
N GLY A 87 -5.51 -14.94 12.39
CA GLY A 87 -5.56 -13.50 12.66
C GLY A 87 -4.48 -12.66 11.98
N ILE A 88 -3.92 -13.08 10.84
CA ILE A 88 -2.90 -12.34 10.06
C ILE A 88 -3.24 -10.86 9.94
N MET A 89 -4.45 -10.50 9.50
CA MET A 89 -4.82 -9.10 9.31
C MET A 89 -4.72 -8.28 10.61
N LYS A 90 -5.22 -8.81 11.73
CA LYS A 90 -5.14 -8.12 13.03
C LYS A 90 -3.69 -7.97 13.50
N ASN A 91 -2.90 -9.03 13.34
CA ASN A 91 -1.48 -9.01 13.69
C ASN A 91 -0.71 -7.99 12.85
N MET A 92 -1.01 -7.91 11.56
CA MET A 92 -0.39 -6.95 10.64
C MET A 92 -0.78 -5.51 11.00
N ILE A 93 -2.06 -5.23 11.28
CA ILE A 93 -2.49 -3.91 11.74
C ILE A 93 -1.75 -3.50 13.01
N ASN A 94 -1.68 -4.39 14.00
CA ASN A 94 -1.01 -4.12 15.28
C ASN A 94 0.49 -3.87 15.13
N ARG A 95 1.15 -4.51 14.16
CA ARG A 95 2.59 -4.32 13.88
C ARG A 95 2.84 -3.06 13.06
N LEU A 96 2.00 -2.78 12.06
CA LEU A 96 2.16 -1.65 11.15
C LEU A 96 1.82 -0.31 11.82
N THR A 97 0.70 -0.23 12.53
CA THR A 97 0.14 1.04 13.04
C THR A 97 1.16 1.87 13.84
N PRO A 98 1.95 1.29 14.77
CA PRO A 98 2.97 2.05 15.49
C PRO A 98 4.12 2.55 14.61
N ILE A 99 4.47 1.80 13.56
CA ILE A 99 5.59 2.13 12.66
C ILE A 99 5.23 3.33 11.79
N ILE A 100 3.98 3.40 11.31
CA ILE A 100 3.53 4.41 10.35
C ILE A 100 2.72 5.53 10.99
N GLN A 101 2.64 5.60 12.33
CA GLN A 101 1.82 6.59 13.03
C GLN A 101 2.15 8.02 12.60
N TYR A 102 3.43 8.30 12.37
CA TYR A 102 3.92 9.63 11.93
C TYR A 102 3.42 10.03 10.53
N LEU A 103 2.99 9.07 9.70
CA LEU A 103 2.43 9.33 8.37
C LEU A 103 0.99 9.83 8.41
N SER A 104 0.35 9.82 9.59
CA SER A 104 -1.02 10.33 9.83
C SER A 104 -2.08 9.69 8.93
N ILE A 105 -1.89 8.41 8.55
CA ILE A 105 -2.86 7.66 7.76
C ILE A 105 -4.06 7.25 8.65
N PRO A 106 -5.31 7.54 8.27
CA PRO A 106 -6.47 7.15 9.06
C PRO A 106 -6.57 5.65 9.28
N GLN A 107 -7.00 5.21 10.47
CA GLN A 107 -7.05 3.79 10.83
C GLN A 107 -7.87 2.93 9.85
N GLU A 108 -9.02 3.43 9.38
CA GLU A 108 -9.84 2.70 8.41
C GLU A 108 -9.15 2.50 7.04
N VAL A 109 -8.23 3.39 6.69
CA VAL A 109 -7.40 3.28 5.48
C VAL A 109 -6.31 2.23 5.70
N ILE A 110 -5.64 2.23 6.86
CA ILE A 110 -4.67 1.20 7.26
C ILE A 110 -5.33 -0.18 7.23
N ASP A 111 -6.51 -0.29 7.83
CA ASP A 111 -7.32 -1.50 7.82
C ASP A 111 -7.64 -2.00 6.41
N CYS A 112 -8.03 -1.09 5.51
CA CYS A 112 -8.34 -1.43 4.12
C CYS A 112 -7.09 -1.86 3.34
N LEU A 113 -5.96 -1.20 3.59
CA LEU A 113 -4.65 -1.50 3.01
C LEU A 113 -4.23 -2.94 3.38
N VAL A 114 -4.24 -3.26 4.69
CA VAL A 114 -3.90 -4.60 5.20
C VAL A 114 -4.82 -5.68 4.63
N ARG A 115 -6.14 -5.43 4.60
CA ARG A 115 -7.11 -6.38 4.04
C ARG A 115 -6.85 -6.66 2.56
N THR A 116 -6.61 -5.62 1.78
CA THR A 116 -6.39 -5.73 0.33
C THR A 116 -5.13 -6.54 0.03
N LEU A 117 -4.01 -6.21 0.68
CA LEU A 117 -2.75 -6.92 0.45
C LEU A 117 -2.77 -8.35 0.99
N ALA A 118 -3.41 -8.59 2.14
CA ALA A 118 -3.61 -9.95 2.63
C ALA A 118 -4.43 -10.78 1.64
N PHE A 119 -5.50 -10.22 1.07
CA PHE A 119 -6.34 -10.92 0.09
C PHE A 119 -5.57 -11.26 -1.20
N ILE A 120 -4.83 -10.29 -1.76
CA ILE A 120 -4.00 -10.52 -2.96
C ILE A 120 -2.99 -11.65 -2.71
N ARG A 121 -2.29 -11.61 -1.56
CA ARG A 121 -1.33 -12.66 -1.19
C ARG A 121 -2.00 -14.03 -1.03
N MET A 122 -3.11 -14.11 -0.31
CA MET A 122 -3.83 -15.37 -0.12
C MET A 122 -4.31 -15.95 -1.45
N ASN A 123 -4.80 -15.11 -2.36
CA ASN A 123 -5.20 -15.57 -3.69
C ASN A 123 -4.02 -16.09 -4.51
N ASN A 124 -2.84 -15.47 -4.39
CA ASN A 124 -1.65 -15.94 -5.09
C ASN A 124 -1.17 -17.32 -4.57
N LEU A 125 -1.44 -17.65 -3.30
CA LEU A 125 -1.13 -18.97 -2.72
C LEU A 125 -2.11 -20.07 -3.14
N ASN A 126 -3.31 -19.70 -3.58
CA ASN A 126 -4.35 -20.64 -4.00
C ASN A 126 -4.35 -20.89 -5.51
N LYS A 127 -3.40 -20.30 -6.25
CA LYS A 127 -3.18 -20.56 -7.68
C LYS A 127 -2.22 -21.74 -7.85
#